data_AF-A0A0H5NPH5-F1
#
_entry.id   AF-A0A0H5NPH5-F1
#
_cell.length_a   1.000
_cell.length_b   1.000
_cell.length_c   1.000
_cell.angle_alpha   90.00
_cell.angle_beta   90.00
_cell.angle_gamma   90.00
#
_symmetry.space_group_name_H-M   'P 1'
#
loop_
_entity.id
_entity.type
_entity.pdbx_description
1 polymer ?
#
loop_
_entity_poly.entity_id
_entity_poly.type
_entity_poly.pdbx_seq_one_letter_code
_entity_poly.pdbx_strand_id
1 'polypeptide(L)'
;MSAINMSMLRLRGELRNPALRTAVEALDGYTNALAIAEQAIRRRDEHTPQPSGAPAEIQNVLTAGEIPEDYVKRMAEHEKAVADQKAAYVAFDNLRDQALARCKQIITASVDQLLTHLNGQLTNLIDEAQAPATTLRDTQTADEAIRAGAEAIAAFGQLDDIWRRYREIRDAQLHVLQHYVSHHIVERGRNAHCRDELANDHFIANLDEVFPGWRNGSHDRGPWPEPGPLQLKWLICNSDAQLWVPTERQIEQLWTDRSEARRTHISKKLEHPRTQSDMRRMAPRNGVTGEPVFQPARDWPTSAAELTR
;
A
#
# COMPACT_ATOMS: atom_id res chain seq x y z
N MET A 1 -8.93 16.51 22.46
CA MET A 1 -8.70 15.07 22.20
C MET A 1 -7.22 14.80 22.37
N SER A 2 -6.83 13.89 23.26
CA SER A 2 -5.42 13.55 23.48
C SER A 2 -4.80 12.90 22.23
N ALA A 3 -3.51 13.15 21.98
CA ALA A 3 -2.71 12.49 20.91
C ALA A 3 -2.83 10.94 20.93
N ILE A 4 -3.25 10.42 22.08
CA ILE A 4 -3.50 9.01 22.37
C ILE A 4 -4.71 8.43 21.62
N ASN A 5 -5.83 9.15 21.53
CA ASN A 5 -6.97 8.68 20.71
C ASN A 5 -6.61 8.64 19.22
N MET A 6 -5.64 9.47 18.79
CA MET A 6 -5.18 9.46 17.40
C MET A 6 -4.41 8.19 17.04
N SER A 7 -3.64 7.56 17.95
CA SER A 7 -2.89 6.33 17.63
C SER A 7 -3.80 5.14 17.35
N MET A 8 -4.85 4.96 18.15
CA MET A 8 -5.82 3.87 17.94
C MET A 8 -6.75 4.16 16.76
N LEU A 9 -7.17 5.42 16.59
CA LEU A 9 -7.91 5.84 15.38
C LEU A 9 -7.07 5.73 14.11
N ARG A 10 -5.76 5.92 14.21
CA ARG A 10 -4.82 5.73 13.10
C ARG A 10 -4.65 4.25 12.79
N LEU A 11 -4.43 3.39 13.78
CA LEU A 11 -4.36 1.94 13.55
C LEU A 11 -5.68 1.40 12.97
N ARG A 12 -6.83 1.80 13.53
CA ARG A 12 -8.15 1.44 12.99
C ARG A 12 -8.43 2.08 11.62
N GLY A 13 -7.87 3.26 11.38
CA GLY A 13 -7.93 3.96 10.09
C GLY A 13 -7.13 3.23 9.01
N GLU A 14 -5.93 2.78 9.36
CA GLU A 14 -5.06 1.95 8.53
C GLU A 14 -5.76 0.62 8.19
N LEU A 15 -6.50 0.04 9.15
CA LEU A 15 -7.25 -1.22 8.96
C LEU A 15 -8.70 -1.04 8.46
N ARG A 16 -9.03 0.10 7.84
CA ARG A 16 -10.33 0.25 7.15
C ARG A 16 -10.45 -0.64 5.92
N ASN A 17 -9.33 -0.98 5.31
CA ASN A 17 -9.28 -1.88 4.17
C ASN A 17 -9.52 -3.34 4.63
N PRO A 18 -10.57 -4.04 4.13
CA PRO A 18 -10.90 -5.40 4.57
C PRO A 18 -9.81 -6.44 4.31
N ALA A 19 -9.11 -6.34 3.16
CA ALA A 19 -8.04 -7.25 2.79
C ALA A 19 -6.86 -7.11 3.76
N LEU A 20 -6.45 -5.86 4.06
CA LEU A 20 -5.37 -5.59 5.01
C LEU A 20 -5.74 -6.04 6.43
N ARG A 21 -6.97 -5.77 6.88
CA ARG A 21 -7.44 -6.23 8.20
C ARG A 21 -7.34 -7.74 8.34
N THR A 22 -7.87 -8.48 7.35
CA THR A 22 -7.80 -9.95 7.34
C THR A 22 -6.36 -10.44 7.38
N ALA A 23 -5.45 -9.82 6.63
CA ALA A 23 -4.03 -10.18 6.63
C ALA A 23 -3.35 -9.91 7.98
N VAL A 24 -3.65 -8.79 8.64
CA VAL A 24 -3.09 -8.41 9.93
C VAL A 24 -3.64 -9.26 11.07
N GLU A 25 -4.93 -9.60 11.05
CA GLU A 25 -5.57 -10.49 12.03
C GLU A 25 -5.02 -11.93 11.96
N ALA A 26 -4.49 -12.33 10.80
CA ALA A 26 -3.81 -13.62 10.63
C ALA A 26 -2.40 -13.67 11.23
N LEU A 27 -1.83 -12.54 11.69
CA LEU A 27 -0.51 -12.50 12.31
C LEU A 27 -0.55 -12.99 13.76
N ASP A 28 0.43 -13.83 14.12
CA ASP A 28 0.53 -14.37 15.48
C ASP A 28 0.69 -13.27 16.54
N GLY A 29 -0.12 -13.37 17.60
CA GLY A 29 -0.14 -12.43 18.72
C GLY A 29 -0.79 -11.07 18.44
N TYR A 30 -1.14 -10.71 17.20
CA TYR A 30 -1.74 -9.41 16.89
C TYR A 30 -3.09 -9.22 17.57
N THR A 31 -4.00 -10.19 17.41
CA THR A 31 -5.36 -10.14 17.98
C THR A 31 -5.34 -10.10 19.52
N ASN A 32 -4.42 -10.84 20.14
CA ASN A 32 -4.21 -10.81 21.59
C ASN A 32 -3.73 -9.44 22.09
N ALA A 33 -2.75 -8.84 21.40
CA ALA A 33 -2.25 -7.51 21.76
C ALA A 33 -3.36 -6.44 21.59
N LEU A 34 -4.14 -6.51 20.50
CA LEU A 34 -5.28 -5.61 20.30
C LEU A 34 -6.34 -5.78 21.39
N ALA A 35 -6.68 -7.02 21.75
CA ALA A 35 -7.65 -7.32 22.80
C ALA A 35 -7.20 -6.76 24.17
N ILE A 36 -5.91 -6.82 24.50
CA ILE A 36 -5.35 -6.20 25.71
C ILE A 36 -5.51 -4.68 25.68
N ALA A 37 -5.22 -4.04 24.55
CA ALA A 37 -5.40 -2.59 24.40
C ALA A 37 -6.87 -2.18 24.61
N GLU A 38 -7.81 -2.92 24.01
CA GLU A 38 -9.25 -2.67 24.16
C GLU A 38 -9.74 -2.94 25.59
N GLN A 39 -9.23 -3.98 26.24
CA GLN A 39 -9.53 -4.28 27.64
C GLN A 39 -9.01 -3.18 28.57
N ALA A 40 -7.81 -2.65 28.33
CA ALA A 40 -7.26 -1.55 29.10
C ALA A 40 -8.11 -0.27 28.97
N ILE A 41 -8.58 0.06 27.77
CA ILE A 41 -9.50 1.18 27.53
C ILE A 41 -10.81 0.98 28.29
N ARG A 42 -11.46 -0.17 28.11
CA ARG A 42 -12.72 -0.49 28.79
C ARG A 42 -12.58 -0.43 30.31
N ARG A 43 -11.52 -1.02 30.87
CA ARG A 43 -11.26 -1.03 32.32
C ARG A 43 -10.98 0.36 32.86
N ARG A 44 -10.32 1.23 32.09
CA ARG A 44 -10.13 2.64 32.44
C ARG A 44 -11.45 3.39 32.49
N ASP A 45 -12.32 3.18 31.51
CA ASP A 45 -13.63 3.84 31.43
C ASP A 45 -14.60 3.33 32.51
N GLU A 46 -14.52 2.04 32.85
CA GLU A 46 -15.25 1.42 33.98
C GLU A 46 -14.72 1.87 35.35
N HIS A 47 -13.45 2.29 35.43
CA HIS A 47 -12.83 2.80 36.65
C HIS A 47 -13.41 4.19 37.00
N THR A 48 -14.64 4.16 37.50
CA THR A 48 -15.45 5.33 37.81
C THR A 48 -14.75 6.16 38.89
N PRO A 49 -14.64 7.48 38.73
CA PRO A 49 -14.14 8.34 39.79
C PRO A 49 -15.01 8.17 41.04
N GLN A 50 -14.39 7.94 42.19
CA GLN A 50 -15.10 8.18 43.45
C GLN A 50 -15.51 9.66 43.45
N PRO A 51 -16.81 9.99 43.61
CA PRO A 51 -17.22 11.38 43.68
C PRO A 51 -16.44 12.06 44.80
N SER A 52 -15.73 13.14 44.46
CA SER A 52 -14.94 13.88 45.44
C SER A 52 -15.90 14.59 46.40
N GLY A 53 -16.08 14.00 47.59
CA GLY A 53 -16.79 14.63 48.70
C GLY A 53 -15.97 15.73 49.36
N ALA A 54 -14.66 15.81 49.11
CA ALA A 54 -13.75 16.72 49.79
C ALA A 54 -14.10 18.22 49.67
N PRO A 55 -14.51 18.75 48.50
CA PRO A 55 -14.96 20.15 48.42
C PRO A 55 -16.17 20.44 49.30
N ALA A 56 -17.11 19.50 49.39
CA ALA A 56 -18.28 19.63 50.26
C ALA A 56 -17.91 19.47 51.74
N GLU A 57 -17.00 18.55 52.08
CA GLU A 57 -16.51 18.36 53.46
C GLU A 57 -15.75 19.58 53.97
N ILE A 58 -14.84 20.16 53.17
CA ILE A 58 -14.12 21.39 53.51
C ILE A 58 -15.13 22.52 53.74
N GLN A 59 -16.10 22.69 52.82
CA GLN A 59 -17.14 23.71 52.96
C GLN A 59 -18.00 23.50 54.21
N ASN A 60 -18.31 22.25 54.57
CA ASN A 60 -19.07 21.92 55.76
C ASN A 60 -18.31 22.28 57.05
N VAL A 61 -17.01 21.98 57.13
CA VAL A 61 -16.16 22.37 58.26
C VAL A 61 -16.07 23.89 58.39
N LEU A 62 -15.86 24.59 57.28
CA LEU A 62 -15.80 26.07 57.25
C LEU A 62 -17.14 26.70 57.66
N THR A 63 -18.27 26.10 57.30
CA THR A 63 -19.61 26.59 57.64
C THR A 63 -19.98 26.29 59.10
N ALA A 64 -19.60 25.11 59.61
CA ALA A 64 -19.85 24.71 60.99
C ALA A 64 -18.94 25.42 61.99
N GLY A 65 -17.76 25.88 61.58
CA GLY A 65 -16.79 26.55 62.45
C GLY A 65 -16.04 25.61 63.41
N GLU A 66 -16.26 24.30 63.29
CA GLU A 66 -15.66 23.26 64.13
C GLU A 66 -15.07 22.16 63.23
N ILE A 67 -13.89 21.66 63.59
CA ILE A 67 -13.23 20.56 62.90
C ILE A 67 -13.65 19.25 63.58
N PRO A 68 -14.36 18.33 62.90
CA PRO A 68 -14.69 17.02 63.45
C PRO A 68 -13.42 16.23 63.83
N GLU A 69 -13.46 15.45 64.91
CA GLU A 69 -12.32 14.65 65.39
C GLU A 69 -11.77 13.68 64.33
N ASP A 70 -12.61 13.22 63.40
CA ASP A 70 -12.25 12.29 62.34
C ASP A 70 -11.84 12.95 61.02
N TYR A 71 -11.86 14.28 60.95
CA TYR A 71 -11.67 15.05 59.72
C TYR A 71 -10.33 14.72 59.02
N VAL A 72 -9.23 14.73 59.78
CA VAL A 72 -7.88 14.44 59.22
C VAL A 72 -7.82 13.03 58.64
N LYS A 73 -8.48 12.06 59.28
CA LYS A 73 -8.53 10.68 58.80
C LYS A 73 -9.31 10.57 57.48
N ARG A 74 -10.49 11.21 57.39
CA ARG A 74 -11.31 11.22 56.16
C ARG A 74 -10.57 11.90 55.00
N MET A 75 -9.91 13.03 55.26
CA MET A 75 -9.11 13.72 54.24
C MET A 75 -7.93 12.86 53.76
N ALA A 76 -7.23 12.17 54.66
CA ALA A 76 -6.15 11.26 54.29
C ALA A 76 -6.63 10.06 53.45
N GLU A 77 -7.77 9.46 53.83
CA GLU A 77 -8.41 8.39 53.04
C GLU A 77 -8.85 8.89 51.66
N HIS A 78 -9.37 10.11 51.57
CA HIS A 78 -9.72 10.75 50.31
C HIS A 78 -8.50 10.99 49.42
N GLU A 79 -7.44 11.60 49.94
CA GLU A 79 -6.20 11.85 49.19
C GLU A 79 -5.58 10.54 48.68
N LYS A 80 -5.59 9.49 49.52
CA LYS A 80 -5.14 8.16 49.12
C LYS A 80 -6.00 7.60 47.98
N ALA A 81 -7.33 7.68 48.09
CA ALA A 81 -8.23 7.19 47.03
C ALA A 81 -8.02 7.94 45.70
N VAL A 82 -7.80 9.26 45.74
CA VAL A 82 -7.48 10.07 44.56
C VAL A 82 -6.12 9.65 43.96
N ALA A 83 -5.11 9.42 44.81
CA ALA A 83 -3.79 8.97 44.37
C ALA A 83 -3.84 7.57 43.75
N ASP A 84 -4.53 6.62 44.39
CA ASP A 84 -4.73 5.25 43.91
C ASP A 84 -5.48 5.24 42.58
N GLN A 85 -6.52 6.06 42.45
CA GLN A 85 -7.25 6.24 41.20
C GLN A 85 -6.32 6.77 40.11
N LYS A 86 -5.59 7.87 40.37
CA LYS A 86 -4.66 8.44 39.38
C LYS A 86 -3.61 7.40 38.94
N ALA A 87 -3.08 6.62 39.88
CA ALA A 87 -2.15 5.54 39.59
C ALA A 87 -2.77 4.47 38.69
N ALA A 88 -4.03 4.07 38.94
CA ALA A 88 -4.75 3.11 38.12
C ALA A 88 -4.98 3.62 36.68
N TYR A 89 -5.38 4.88 36.50
CA TYR A 89 -5.53 5.50 35.17
C TYR A 89 -4.21 5.48 34.40
N VAL A 90 -3.10 5.87 35.05
CA VAL A 90 -1.77 5.82 34.45
C VAL A 90 -1.38 4.39 34.08
N ALA A 91 -1.68 3.40 34.93
CA ALA A 91 -1.38 2.00 34.65
C ALA A 91 -2.17 1.47 33.44
N PHE A 92 -3.47 1.78 33.31
CA PHE A 92 -4.25 1.39 32.14
C PHE A 92 -3.79 2.09 30.85
N ASP A 93 -3.46 3.39 30.94
CA ASP A 93 -2.92 4.14 29.80
C ASP A 93 -1.58 3.53 29.33
N ASN A 94 -0.68 3.20 30.26
CA ASN A 94 0.59 2.54 29.95
C ASN A 94 0.40 1.16 29.32
N LEU A 95 -0.52 0.34 29.86
CA LEU A 95 -0.80 -1.00 29.31
C LEU A 95 -1.36 -0.91 27.89
N ARG A 96 -2.31 0.00 27.64
CA ARG A 96 -2.84 0.26 26.30
C ARG A 96 -1.70 0.64 25.35
N ASP A 97 -0.86 1.59 25.73
CA ASP A 97 0.18 2.11 24.85
C ASP A 97 1.23 1.05 24.52
N GLN A 98 1.62 0.22 25.49
CA GLN A 98 2.50 -0.92 25.27
C GLN A 98 1.86 -1.97 24.36
N ALA A 99 0.58 -2.28 24.54
CA ALA A 99 -0.15 -3.22 23.69
C ALA A 99 -0.26 -2.72 22.24
N LEU A 100 -0.56 -1.42 22.02
CA LEU A 100 -0.58 -0.82 20.69
C LEU A 100 0.82 -0.77 20.05
N ALA A 101 1.85 -0.46 20.83
CA ALA A 101 3.23 -0.53 20.37
C ALA A 101 3.61 -1.96 19.96
N ARG A 102 3.13 -2.96 20.71
CA ARG A 102 3.32 -4.38 20.38
C ARG A 102 2.61 -4.76 19.07
N CYS A 103 1.38 -4.31 18.83
CA CYS A 103 0.71 -4.49 17.54
C CYS A 103 1.54 -3.95 16.38
N LYS A 104 2.07 -2.73 16.52
CA LYS A 104 2.93 -2.12 15.49
C LYS A 104 4.21 -2.91 15.26
N GLN A 105 4.86 -3.36 16.33
CA GLN A 105 6.06 -4.21 16.24
C GLN A 105 5.77 -5.52 15.50
N ILE A 106 4.64 -6.17 15.78
CA ILE A 106 4.22 -7.40 15.09
C ILE A 106 4.06 -7.14 13.59
N ILE A 107 3.32 -6.09 13.20
CA ILE A 107 3.14 -5.73 11.79
C ILE A 107 4.49 -5.47 11.10
N THR A 108 5.37 -4.67 11.71
CA THR A 108 6.69 -4.33 11.14
C THR A 108 7.63 -5.55 11.06
N ALA A 109 7.55 -6.49 12.00
CA ALA A 109 8.36 -7.70 11.97
C ALA A 109 7.83 -8.76 10.99
N SER A 110 6.55 -8.67 10.60
CA SER A 110 5.84 -9.66 9.78
C SER A 110 5.44 -9.13 8.39
N VAL A 111 6.15 -8.15 7.84
CA VAL A 111 5.84 -7.55 6.53
C VAL A 111 5.79 -8.59 5.41
N ASP A 112 6.77 -9.50 5.35
CA ASP A 112 6.79 -10.58 4.36
C ASP A 112 5.59 -11.53 4.49
N GLN A 113 5.16 -11.81 5.72
CA GLN A 113 3.98 -12.65 5.97
C GLN A 113 2.70 -11.94 5.52
N LEU A 114 2.59 -10.63 5.75
CA LEU A 114 1.47 -9.82 5.27
C LEU A 114 1.38 -9.83 3.75
N LEU A 115 2.49 -9.55 3.06
CA LEU A 115 2.54 -9.55 1.59
C LEU A 115 2.26 -10.95 1.03
N THR A 116 2.75 -12.01 1.67
CA THR A 116 2.45 -13.40 1.30
C THR A 116 0.96 -13.72 1.47
N HIS A 117 0.34 -13.27 2.56
CA HIS A 117 -1.09 -13.47 2.79
C HIS A 117 -1.94 -12.72 1.76
N LEU A 118 -1.60 -11.46 1.47
CA LEU A 118 -2.25 -10.67 0.42
C LEU A 118 -2.07 -11.31 -0.97
N ASN A 119 -0.92 -11.93 -1.24
CA ASN A 119 -0.71 -12.69 -2.48
C ASN A 119 -1.65 -13.89 -2.56
N GLY A 120 -1.81 -14.65 -1.46
CA GLY A 120 -2.76 -15.75 -1.40
C GLY A 120 -4.21 -15.31 -1.63
N GLN A 121 -4.61 -14.17 -1.05
CA GLN A 121 -5.92 -13.56 -1.32
C GLN A 121 -6.07 -13.18 -2.80
N LEU A 122 -5.04 -12.59 -3.41
CA LEU A 122 -5.06 -12.24 -4.83
C LEU A 122 -5.18 -13.48 -5.71
N THR A 123 -4.38 -14.52 -5.47
CA THR A 123 -4.42 -15.78 -6.23
C THR A 123 -5.82 -16.39 -6.19
N ASN A 124 -6.42 -16.53 -5.00
CA ASN A 124 -7.77 -17.06 -4.86
C ASN A 124 -8.80 -16.20 -5.63
N LEU A 125 -8.66 -14.88 -5.57
CA LEU A 125 -9.55 -13.96 -6.28
C LEU A 125 -9.41 -14.07 -7.80
N ILE A 126 -8.20 -14.27 -8.31
CA ILE A 126 -7.96 -14.51 -9.74
C ILE A 126 -8.55 -15.86 -10.17
N ASP A 127 -8.43 -16.90 -9.33
CA ASP A 127 -9.06 -18.20 -9.59
C ASP A 127 -10.60 -18.09 -9.64
N GLU A 128 -11.21 -17.34 -8.73
CA GLU A 128 -12.65 -17.00 -8.77
C GLU A 128 -13.05 -16.28 -10.06
N ALA A 129 -12.16 -15.45 -10.61
CA ALA A 129 -12.41 -14.63 -11.79
C ALA A 129 -12.31 -15.40 -13.12
N GLN A 130 -11.69 -16.58 -13.15
CA GLN A 130 -11.45 -17.35 -14.38
C GLN A 130 -12.73 -17.66 -15.14
N ALA A 131 -13.76 -18.13 -14.44
CA ALA A 131 -15.03 -18.51 -15.05
C ALA A 131 -15.77 -17.31 -15.68
N PRO A 132 -16.09 -16.23 -14.94
CA PRO A 132 -16.77 -15.07 -15.52
C PRO A 132 -15.94 -14.37 -16.59
N ALA A 133 -14.60 -14.32 -16.44
CA ALA A 133 -13.73 -13.75 -17.47
C ALA A 133 -13.76 -14.56 -18.78
N THR A 134 -13.82 -15.90 -18.67
CA THR A 134 -13.94 -16.79 -19.84
C THR A 134 -15.29 -16.62 -20.55
N THR A 135 -16.40 -16.50 -19.81
CA THR A 135 -17.72 -16.20 -20.39
C THR A 135 -17.71 -14.88 -21.16
N LEU A 136 -16.94 -13.89 -20.71
CA LEU A 136 -16.84 -12.57 -21.33
C LEU A 136 -15.71 -12.44 -22.36
N ARG A 137 -15.04 -13.53 -22.76
CA ARG A 137 -13.81 -13.49 -23.58
C ARG A 137 -13.93 -12.54 -24.78
N ASP A 138 -15.01 -12.68 -25.55
CA ASP A 138 -15.25 -11.91 -26.79
C ASP A 138 -15.91 -10.54 -26.56
N THR A 139 -16.23 -10.19 -25.31
CA THR A 139 -16.93 -8.95 -24.94
C THR A 139 -15.93 -7.85 -24.54
N GLN A 140 -15.89 -6.75 -25.28
CA GLN A 140 -15.02 -5.59 -25.03
C GLN A 140 -15.73 -4.42 -24.35
N THR A 141 -17.06 -4.46 -24.26
CA THR A 141 -17.87 -3.37 -23.66
C THR A 141 -19.06 -3.92 -22.86
N ALA A 142 -19.62 -3.12 -21.96
CA ALA A 142 -20.85 -3.48 -21.24
C ALA A 142 -22.05 -3.67 -22.18
N ASP A 143 -22.16 -2.85 -23.23
CA ASP A 143 -23.21 -2.98 -24.25
C ASP A 143 -23.13 -4.32 -25.00
N GLU A 144 -21.91 -4.79 -25.28
CA GLU A 144 -21.71 -6.11 -25.88
C GLU A 144 -22.13 -7.24 -24.92
N ALA A 145 -21.88 -7.11 -23.62
CA ALA A 145 -22.36 -8.06 -22.62
C ALA A 145 -23.90 -8.14 -22.62
N ILE A 146 -24.57 -6.97 -22.70
CA ILE A 146 -26.04 -6.90 -22.76
C ILE A 146 -26.58 -7.59 -24.02
N ARG A 147 -25.95 -7.36 -25.18
CA ARG A 147 -26.34 -8.00 -26.44
C ARG A 147 -26.06 -9.50 -26.44
N ALA A 148 -25.02 -9.95 -25.75
CA ALA A 148 -24.68 -11.37 -25.60
C ALA A 148 -25.66 -12.13 -24.70
N GLY A 149 -26.46 -11.42 -23.89
CA GLY A 149 -27.59 -11.97 -23.16
C GLY A 149 -27.36 -12.19 -21.66
N ALA A 150 -28.30 -12.88 -21.01
CA ALA A 150 -28.39 -12.95 -19.55
C ALA A 150 -27.14 -13.53 -18.87
N GLU A 151 -26.48 -14.52 -19.48
CA GLU A 151 -25.27 -15.14 -18.93
C GLU A 151 -24.09 -14.16 -18.90
N ALA A 152 -23.86 -13.43 -19.99
CA ALA A 152 -22.82 -12.42 -20.07
C ALA A 152 -23.09 -11.25 -19.10
N ILE A 153 -24.36 -10.83 -18.95
CA ILE A 153 -24.73 -9.83 -17.94
C ILE A 153 -24.39 -10.31 -16.53
N ALA A 154 -24.73 -11.56 -16.20
CA ALA A 154 -24.42 -12.14 -14.89
C ALA A 154 -22.91 -12.25 -14.64
N ALA A 155 -22.16 -12.72 -15.63
CA ALA A 155 -20.70 -12.80 -15.56
C ALA A 155 -20.05 -11.42 -15.39
N PHE A 156 -20.58 -10.39 -16.06
CA PHE A 156 -20.10 -9.01 -15.90
C PHE A 156 -20.35 -8.49 -14.48
N GLY A 157 -21.53 -8.74 -13.91
CA GLY A 157 -21.82 -8.38 -12.52
C GLY A 157 -20.89 -9.07 -11.51
N GLN A 158 -20.62 -10.37 -11.70
CA GLN A 158 -19.65 -11.09 -10.87
C GLN A 158 -18.25 -10.51 -10.98
N LEU A 159 -17.82 -10.16 -12.20
CA LEU A 159 -16.48 -9.60 -12.42
C LEU A 159 -16.34 -8.19 -11.84
N ASP A 160 -17.42 -7.42 -11.76
CA ASP A 160 -17.45 -6.12 -11.08
C ASP A 160 -17.26 -6.25 -9.56
N ASP A 161 -17.95 -7.19 -8.94
CA ASP A 161 -17.75 -7.51 -7.53
C ASP A 161 -16.32 -8.00 -7.23
N ILE A 162 -15.77 -8.83 -8.12
CA ILE A 162 -14.38 -9.29 -8.04
C ILE A 162 -13.40 -8.12 -8.23
N TRP A 163 -13.64 -7.23 -9.19
CA TRP A 163 -12.79 -6.07 -9.44
C TRP A 163 -12.68 -5.14 -8.23
N ARG A 164 -13.79 -4.92 -7.52
CA ARG A 164 -13.78 -4.16 -6.27
C ARG A 164 -12.90 -4.81 -5.20
N ARG A 165 -13.01 -6.12 -5.00
CA ARG A 165 -12.13 -6.87 -4.09
C ARG A 165 -10.67 -6.86 -4.53
N TYR A 166 -10.43 -6.90 -5.84
CA TYR A 166 -9.08 -6.76 -6.42
C TYR A 166 -8.47 -5.40 -6.06
N ARG A 167 -9.24 -4.31 -6.21
CA ARG A 167 -8.80 -2.97 -5.80
C ARG A 167 -8.51 -2.89 -4.30
N GLU A 168 -9.32 -3.52 -3.45
CA GLU A 168 -9.04 -3.59 -2.01
C GLU A 168 -7.70 -4.26 -1.71
N ILE A 169 -7.39 -5.39 -2.37
CA ILE A 169 -6.09 -6.07 -2.21
C ILE A 169 -4.94 -5.19 -2.71
N ARG A 170 -5.11 -4.50 -3.85
CA ARG A 170 -4.08 -3.60 -4.40
C ARG A 170 -3.84 -2.39 -3.51
N ASP A 171 -4.89 -1.79 -2.95
CA ASP A 171 -4.77 -0.69 -2.01
C ASP A 171 -4.08 -1.15 -0.71
N ALA A 172 -4.40 -2.35 -0.22
CA ALA A 172 -3.72 -2.96 0.93
C ALA A 172 -2.23 -3.21 0.65
N GLN A 173 -1.91 -3.77 -0.52
CA GLN A 173 -0.54 -3.98 -0.97
C GLN A 173 0.24 -2.67 -1.01
N LEU A 174 -0.30 -1.65 -1.69
CA LEU A 174 0.36 -0.34 -1.80
C LEU A 174 0.57 0.30 -0.43
N HIS A 175 -0.42 0.18 0.47
CA HIS A 175 -0.28 0.64 1.84
C HIS A 175 0.90 -0.04 2.54
N VAL A 176 1.02 -1.37 2.45
CA VAL A 176 2.11 -2.12 3.09
C VAL A 176 3.47 -1.73 2.50
N LEU A 177 3.58 -1.69 1.18
CA LEU A 177 4.81 -1.30 0.48
C LEU A 177 5.26 0.12 0.87
N GLN A 178 4.34 1.08 0.91
CA GLN A 178 4.67 2.47 1.21
C GLN A 178 5.08 2.73 2.67
N HIS A 179 4.52 1.98 3.63
CA HIS A 179 4.71 2.26 5.06
C HIS A 179 5.70 1.34 5.76
N TYR A 180 5.91 0.13 5.24
CA TYR A 180 6.69 -0.89 5.94
C TYR A 180 7.81 -1.52 5.11
N VAL A 181 7.89 -1.26 3.81
CA VAL A 181 8.99 -1.73 2.94
C VAL A 181 9.97 -0.59 2.65
N SER A 182 11.22 -0.94 2.39
CA SER A 182 12.28 0.01 2.07
C SER A 182 11.90 0.92 0.88
N HIS A 183 12.06 2.24 1.03
CA HIS A 183 11.71 3.23 0.00
C HIS A 183 12.31 2.94 -1.37
N HIS A 184 13.57 2.51 -1.40
CA HIS A 184 14.28 2.20 -2.65
C HIS A 184 13.62 1.05 -3.44
N ILE A 185 12.93 0.12 -2.76
CA ILE A 185 12.19 -0.96 -3.41
C ILE A 185 10.97 -0.39 -4.13
N VAL A 186 10.22 0.47 -3.45
CA VAL A 186 9.02 1.12 -3.98
C VAL A 186 9.36 2.01 -5.18
N GLU A 187 10.41 2.82 -5.07
CA GLU A 187 10.85 3.70 -6.15
C GLU A 187 11.34 2.93 -7.37
N ARG A 188 12.15 1.88 -7.15
CA ARG A 188 12.75 1.12 -8.26
C ARG A 188 11.77 0.18 -8.95
N GLY A 189 10.66 -0.20 -8.30
CA GLY A 189 9.58 -0.98 -8.93
C GLY A 189 8.82 -0.21 -10.01
N ARG A 190 8.92 1.12 -10.01
CA ARG A 190 8.24 2.02 -10.94
C ARG A 190 9.25 2.86 -11.74
N ASN A 191 8.89 3.23 -12.97
CA ASN A 191 9.57 4.33 -13.66
C ASN A 191 8.90 5.66 -13.28
N ALA A 192 9.67 6.62 -12.77
CA ALA A 192 9.17 7.95 -12.38
C ALA A 192 8.45 8.70 -13.51
N HIS A 193 8.79 8.40 -14.77
CA HIS A 193 8.17 9.00 -15.95
C HIS A 193 6.94 8.24 -16.46
N CYS A 194 6.68 7.04 -15.96
CA CYS A 194 5.49 6.27 -16.30
C CYS A 194 4.37 6.57 -15.30
N ARG A 195 3.24 7.06 -15.81
CA ARG A 195 2.04 7.37 -15.00
C ARG A 195 1.09 6.18 -14.86
N ASP A 196 1.36 5.11 -15.59
CA ASP A 196 0.53 3.93 -15.62
C ASP A 196 0.74 3.05 -14.38
N GLU A 197 -0.31 2.85 -13.59
CA GLU A 197 -0.26 2.13 -12.31
C GLU A 197 0.16 0.66 -12.48
N LEU A 198 -0.27 0.03 -13.58
CA LEU A 198 0.02 -1.38 -13.87
C LEU A 198 1.41 -1.59 -14.48
N ALA A 199 2.09 -0.52 -14.92
CA ALA A 199 3.47 -0.56 -15.40
C ALA A 199 4.47 -0.61 -14.22
N ASN A 200 4.24 -1.52 -13.29
CA ASN A 200 4.93 -1.62 -12.01
C ASN A 200 5.28 -3.08 -11.71
N ASP A 201 6.54 -3.33 -11.34
CA ASP A 201 7.01 -4.68 -10.98
C ASP A 201 6.29 -5.25 -9.77
N HIS A 202 5.66 -4.41 -8.94
CA HIS A 202 4.84 -4.87 -7.82
C HIS A 202 3.50 -5.47 -8.25
N PHE A 203 3.04 -5.25 -9.50
CA PHE A 203 1.72 -5.67 -9.96
C PHE A 203 1.78 -6.89 -10.89
N ILE A 204 2.75 -6.92 -11.80
CA ILE A 204 2.92 -7.96 -12.82
C ILE A 204 4.39 -8.42 -12.81
N ALA A 205 4.63 -9.68 -12.41
CA ALA A 205 5.98 -10.22 -12.26
C ALA A 205 6.73 -10.32 -13.60
N ASN A 206 6.02 -10.70 -14.67
CA ASN A 206 6.54 -10.89 -16.01
C ASN A 206 6.22 -9.72 -16.97
N LEU A 207 6.12 -8.49 -16.44
CA LEU A 207 5.74 -7.30 -17.24
C LEU A 207 6.60 -7.13 -18.51
N ASP A 208 7.91 -7.34 -18.41
CA ASP A 208 8.83 -7.20 -19.54
C ASP A 208 8.67 -8.30 -20.61
N GLU A 209 8.08 -9.44 -20.26
CA GLU A 209 7.79 -10.55 -21.20
C GLU A 209 6.50 -10.28 -21.95
N VAL A 210 5.47 -9.85 -21.22
CA VAL A 210 4.16 -9.59 -21.79
C VAL A 210 4.13 -8.27 -22.57
N PHE A 211 4.78 -7.23 -22.05
CA PHE A 211 4.85 -5.89 -22.66
C PHE A 211 6.28 -5.36 -22.71
N PRO A 212 7.11 -5.87 -23.64
CA PRO A 212 8.50 -5.45 -23.76
C PRO A 212 8.66 -3.93 -23.88
N GLY A 213 9.45 -3.34 -22.98
CA GLY A 213 9.79 -1.92 -23.01
C GLY A 213 8.75 -0.98 -22.42
N TRP A 214 7.57 -1.48 -22.02
CA TRP A 214 6.46 -0.65 -21.53
C TRP A 214 6.86 0.24 -20.36
N ARG A 215 7.57 -0.32 -19.39
CA ARG A 215 8.07 0.40 -18.21
C ARG A 215 8.99 1.58 -18.55
N ASN A 216 9.69 1.54 -19.69
CA ASN A 216 10.70 2.54 -20.05
C ASN A 216 10.16 3.67 -20.94
N GLY A 217 8.91 3.55 -21.41
CA GLY A 217 8.29 4.54 -22.29
C GLY A 217 7.57 5.66 -21.55
N SER A 218 7.42 6.80 -22.21
CA SER A 218 6.51 7.88 -21.81
C SER A 218 5.11 7.59 -22.33
N HIS A 219 4.50 6.51 -21.83
CA HIS A 219 3.14 6.12 -22.20
C HIS A 219 2.14 6.72 -21.21
N ASP A 220 1.16 7.44 -21.73
CA ASP A 220 0.06 8.00 -20.94
C ASP A 220 -1.04 6.96 -20.67
N ARG A 221 -1.15 5.92 -21.50
CA ARG A 221 -2.14 4.84 -21.37
C ARG A 221 -1.56 3.48 -21.74
N GLY A 222 -1.90 2.50 -20.91
CA GLY A 222 -1.67 1.06 -21.11
C GLY A 222 -2.23 0.51 -22.43
N PRO A 223 -1.71 -0.64 -22.91
CA PRO A 223 -2.39 -1.44 -23.93
C PRO A 223 -3.65 -2.14 -23.38
N TRP A 224 -3.93 -2.00 -22.08
CA TRP A 224 -5.11 -2.54 -21.40
C TRP A 224 -6.30 -1.57 -21.45
N PRO A 225 -7.54 -2.10 -21.27
CA PRO A 225 -8.72 -1.28 -21.03
C PRO A 225 -8.58 -0.35 -19.82
N GLU A 226 -9.47 0.64 -19.76
CA GLU A 226 -9.63 1.51 -18.59
C GLU A 226 -9.86 0.70 -17.31
N PRO A 227 -9.45 1.21 -16.13
CA PRO A 227 -9.64 0.55 -14.85
C PRO A 227 -11.09 0.10 -14.64
N GLY A 228 -11.30 -1.20 -14.43
CA GLY A 228 -12.63 -1.78 -14.33
C GLY A 228 -12.64 -3.30 -14.51
N PRO A 229 -13.84 -3.90 -14.55
CA PRO A 229 -14.02 -5.36 -14.71
C PRO A 229 -13.36 -5.88 -15.99
N LEU A 230 -13.44 -5.10 -17.07
CA LEU A 230 -12.85 -5.47 -18.36
C LEU A 230 -11.32 -5.43 -18.37
N GLN A 231 -10.69 -4.58 -17.56
CA GLN A 231 -9.24 -4.61 -17.37
C GLN A 231 -8.82 -5.90 -16.67
N LEU A 232 -9.55 -6.32 -15.62
CA LEU A 232 -9.29 -7.60 -14.95
C LEU A 232 -9.51 -8.79 -15.89
N LYS A 233 -10.61 -8.79 -16.65
CA LYS A 233 -10.84 -9.79 -17.71
C LYS A 233 -9.63 -9.88 -18.64
N TRP A 234 -9.17 -8.71 -19.10
CA TRP A 234 -8.07 -8.64 -20.05
C TRP A 234 -6.77 -9.19 -19.45
N LEU A 235 -6.47 -8.86 -18.19
CA LEU A 235 -5.29 -9.38 -17.48
C LEU A 235 -5.30 -10.91 -17.35
N ILE A 236 -6.49 -11.48 -17.17
CA ILE A 236 -6.69 -12.93 -17.01
C ILE A 236 -6.65 -13.65 -18.37
N CYS A 237 -7.32 -13.10 -19.39
CA CYS A 237 -7.56 -13.83 -20.65
C CYS A 237 -6.55 -13.56 -21.76
N ASN A 238 -5.89 -12.40 -21.78
CA ASN A 238 -5.19 -11.93 -22.98
C ASN A 238 -3.68 -11.70 -22.81
N SER A 239 -3.15 -11.79 -21.59
CA SER A 239 -1.82 -11.25 -21.32
C SER A 239 -0.82 -12.21 -20.70
N ASP A 240 -1.11 -13.49 -20.48
CA ASP A 240 -0.21 -14.41 -19.73
C ASP A 240 0.38 -13.76 -18.46
N ALA A 241 -0.35 -12.79 -17.89
CA ALA A 241 0.20 -11.82 -16.95
C ALA A 241 0.21 -12.45 -15.57
N GLN A 242 1.38 -12.50 -14.95
CA GLN A 242 1.57 -13.05 -13.63
C GLN A 242 1.29 -11.97 -12.59
N LEU A 243 0.00 -11.80 -12.29
CA LEU A 243 -0.45 -10.94 -11.20
C LEU A 243 0.03 -11.49 -9.87
N TRP A 244 0.63 -10.62 -9.05
CA TRP A 244 1.20 -11.03 -7.78
C TRP A 244 1.25 -9.89 -6.76
N VAL A 245 1.46 -10.24 -5.49
CA VAL A 245 1.79 -9.32 -4.39
C VAL A 245 3.15 -9.77 -3.83
N PRO A 246 4.25 -9.15 -4.26
CA PRO A 246 5.56 -9.65 -3.90
C PRO A 246 6.06 -9.19 -2.54
N THR A 247 6.89 -10.02 -1.90
CA THR A 247 7.76 -9.62 -0.79
C THR A 247 8.97 -8.81 -1.28
N GLU A 248 9.67 -8.13 -0.37
CA GLU A 248 10.90 -7.39 -0.69
C GLU A 248 11.94 -8.28 -1.35
N ARG A 249 12.21 -9.46 -0.75
CA ARG A 249 13.12 -10.47 -1.30
C ARG A 249 12.71 -10.93 -2.71
N GLN A 250 11.42 -11.10 -2.97
CA GLN A 250 10.94 -11.53 -4.28
C GLN A 250 11.17 -10.46 -5.36
N ILE A 251 11.00 -9.18 -5.03
CA ILE A 251 11.29 -8.06 -5.95
C ILE A 251 12.79 -7.98 -6.25
N GLU A 252 13.63 -8.11 -5.22
CA GLU A 252 15.09 -8.12 -5.39
C GLU A 252 15.55 -9.29 -6.28
N GLN A 253 14.98 -10.48 -6.06
CA GLN A 253 15.25 -11.64 -6.88
C GLN A 253 14.85 -11.39 -8.34
N LEU A 254 13.64 -10.87 -8.58
CA LEU A 254 13.17 -10.52 -9.92
C LEU A 254 14.14 -9.56 -10.64
N TRP A 255 14.66 -8.55 -9.96
CA TRP A 255 15.62 -7.62 -10.56
C TRP A 255 16.98 -8.24 -10.81
N THR A 256 17.41 -9.14 -9.95
CA THR A 256 18.65 -9.90 -10.12
C THR A 256 18.55 -10.76 -11.37
N ASP A 257 17.48 -11.54 -11.50
CA ASP A 257 17.21 -12.41 -12.65
C ASP A 257 17.17 -11.61 -13.96
N ARG A 258 16.46 -10.46 -13.96
CA ARG A 258 16.40 -9.56 -15.13
C ARG A 258 17.75 -8.92 -15.45
N SER A 259 18.57 -8.62 -14.45
CA SER A 259 19.93 -8.10 -14.66
C SER A 259 20.81 -9.16 -15.31
N GLU A 260 20.76 -10.40 -14.84
CA GLU A 260 21.51 -11.53 -15.39
C GLU A 260 21.09 -11.86 -16.82
N ALA A 261 19.79 -11.94 -17.08
CA ALA A 261 19.25 -12.17 -18.42
C ALA A 261 19.73 -11.11 -19.43
N ARG A 262 19.75 -9.83 -19.03
CA ARG A 262 20.28 -8.73 -19.87
C ARG A 262 21.78 -8.85 -20.12
N ARG A 263 22.57 -9.19 -19.11
CA ARG A 263 24.02 -9.42 -19.28
C ARG A 263 24.29 -10.56 -20.26
N THR A 264 23.60 -11.70 -20.09
CA THR A 264 23.73 -12.85 -21.01
C THR A 264 23.32 -12.48 -22.44
N HIS A 265 22.25 -11.71 -22.62
CA HIS A 265 21.82 -11.25 -23.96
C HIS A 265 22.87 -10.34 -24.63
N ILE A 266 23.46 -9.42 -23.88
CA ILE A 266 24.52 -8.53 -24.39
C ILE A 266 25.78 -9.35 -24.75
N SER A 267 26.20 -10.29 -23.89
CA SER A 267 27.35 -11.16 -24.17
C SER A 267 27.14 -11.97 -25.45
N LYS A 268 25.97 -12.60 -25.64
CA LYS A 268 25.64 -13.35 -26.87
C LYS A 268 25.68 -12.47 -28.13
N LYS A 269 25.23 -11.20 -28.04
CA LYS A 269 25.31 -10.24 -29.14
C LYS A 269 26.74 -9.83 -29.48
N LEU A 270 27.65 -9.81 -28.50
CA LEU A 270 29.07 -9.52 -28.70
C LEU A 270 29.85 -10.73 -29.23
N GLU A 271 29.44 -11.95 -28.88
CA GLU A 271 30.05 -13.20 -29.37
C GLU A 271 29.69 -13.54 -30.82
N HIS A 272 28.60 -13.01 -31.36
CA HIS A 272 28.33 -13.13 -32.80
C HIS A 272 29.33 -12.23 -33.55
N PRO A 273 30.32 -12.80 -34.26
CA PRO A 273 31.32 -12.00 -34.95
C PRO A 273 30.59 -11.09 -35.92
N ARG A 274 30.81 -9.77 -35.79
CA ARG A 274 30.39 -8.79 -36.80
C ARG A 274 30.79 -9.35 -38.16
N THR A 275 29.82 -9.77 -38.94
CA THR A 275 30.10 -10.36 -40.25
C THR A 275 30.90 -9.34 -41.07
N GLN A 276 31.82 -9.79 -41.93
CA GLN A 276 32.63 -8.91 -42.80
C GLN A 276 31.78 -7.86 -43.55
N SER A 277 30.50 -8.14 -43.78
CA SER A 277 29.50 -7.23 -44.35
C SER A 277 29.21 -5.99 -43.49
N ASP A 278 29.22 -6.11 -42.16
CA ASP A 278 29.06 -4.96 -41.24
C ASP A 278 30.34 -4.13 -41.14
N MET A 279 31.52 -4.77 -41.23
CA MET A 279 32.79 -4.04 -41.29
C MET A 279 32.96 -3.25 -42.60
N ARG A 280 32.38 -3.71 -43.72
CA ARG A 280 32.40 -2.96 -45.00
C ARG A 280 31.53 -1.69 -45.00
N ARG A 281 30.51 -1.59 -44.14
CA ARG A 281 29.71 -0.35 -43.99
C ARG A 281 30.38 0.72 -43.13
N MET A 282 31.42 0.38 -42.37
CA MET A 282 32.22 1.32 -41.58
C MET A 282 33.52 1.74 -42.26
N ALA A 283 33.78 1.32 -43.50
CA ALA A 283 34.83 1.95 -44.29
C ALA A 283 34.47 3.43 -44.47
N PRO A 284 35.31 4.38 -44.03
CA PRO A 284 35.05 5.80 -44.25
C PRO A 284 34.83 6.00 -45.74
N ARG A 285 33.69 6.61 -46.09
CA ARG A 285 33.45 7.13 -47.43
C ARG A 285 34.42 8.30 -47.63
N ASN A 286 35.68 7.96 -47.93
CA ASN A 286 36.69 8.89 -48.39
C ASN A 286 36.19 9.42 -49.74
N GLY A 287 35.58 10.61 -49.72
CA GLY A 287 35.25 11.32 -50.95
C GLY A 287 33.94 12.07 -50.90
N VAL A 288 33.81 13.05 -50.00
CA VAL A 288 33.23 14.36 -50.34
C VAL A 288 33.89 15.39 -49.41
N THR A 289 34.94 16.05 -49.90
CA THR A 289 35.39 17.35 -49.40
C THR A 289 34.33 18.38 -49.79
N GLY A 290 33.24 18.45 -49.02
CA GLY A 290 32.28 19.53 -49.06
C GLY A 290 32.62 20.48 -47.92
N GLU A 291 33.04 21.70 -48.26
CA GLU A 291 33.27 22.76 -47.29
C GLU A 291 32.07 22.91 -46.34
N PRO A 292 32.30 23.14 -45.04
CA PRO A 292 31.23 23.47 -44.12
C PRO A 292 30.67 24.85 -44.50
N VAL A 293 29.45 24.87 -45.04
CA VAL A 293 28.66 26.10 -45.13
C VAL A 293 28.32 26.52 -43.70
N PHE A 294 29.02 27.56 -43.25
CA PHE A 294 28.77 28.25 -41.99
C PHE A 294 27.36 28.87 -42.08
N GLN A 295 26.36 28.22 -41.49
CA GLN A 295 25.06 28.85 -41.26
C GLN A 295 25.19 29.77 -40.04
N PRO A 296 24.93 31.08 -40.17
CA PRO A 296 24.93 31.99 -39.02
C PRO A 296 23.82 31.57 -38.05
N ALA A 297 24.13 31.74 -36.76
CA ALA A 297 23.28 31.40 -35.63
C ALA A 297 21.86 31.95 -35.81
N ARG A 298 20.87 31.06 -35.67
CA ARG A 298 19.49 31.49 -35.42
C ARG A 298 19.43 32.01 -34.00
N ASP A 299 19.08 33.28 -33.88
CA ASP A 299 18.76 33.95 -32.63
C ASP A 299 17.70 33.16 -31.86
N TRP A 300 18.05 32.78 -30.64
CA TRP A 300 17.10 32.27 -29.66
C TRP A 300 16.34 33.46 -29.08
N PRO A 301 15.00 33.51 -29.16
CA PRO A 301 14.23 34.52 -28.45
C PRO A 301 14.38 34.27 -26.94
N THR A 302 15.13 35.18 -26.31
CA THR A 302 15.18 35.32 -24.86
C THR A 302 14.00 36.20 -24.46
N SER A 303 12.87 35.61 -24.11
CA SER A 303 11.90 36.32 -23.26
C SER A 303 11.10 35.35 -22.40
N ALA A 304 11.54 35.27 -21.15
CA ALA A 304 10.67 34.99 -20.03
C ALA A 304 9.83 36.24 -19.75
N ALA A 305 8.58 36.25 -20.20
CA ALA A 305 7.50 37.08 -19.67
C ALA A 305 6.18 36.63 -20.31
N GLU A 306 5.10 36.74 -19.54
CA GLU A 306 3.71 36.45 -19.91
C GLU A 306 3.30 34.98 -19.80
N LEU A 307 2.94 34.58 -18.58
CA LEU A 307 1.71 33.82 -18.31
C LEU A 307 1.33 34.01 -16.83
N THR A 308 0.86 35.21 -16.52
CA THR A 308 -0.08 35.47 -15.42
C THR A 308 -1.42 35.80 -16.05
N ARG A 309 -2.32 34.82 -16.04
CA ARG A 309 -3.78 34.97 -15.92
C ARG A 309 -4.42 33.61 -15.73
#